data_AF-A0AAV0VH38-F1
#
_entry.id   AF-A0AAV0VH38-F1
#
_cell.length_a   1.000
_cell.length_b   1.000
_cell.length_c   1.000
_cell.angle_alpha   90.00
_cell.angle_beta   90.00
_cell.angle_gamma   90.00
#
_symmetry.space_group_name_H-M   'P 1'
#
loop_
_entity.id
_entity.type
_entity.pdbx_description
1 polymer ?
#
loop_
_entity_poly.entity_id
_entity_poly.type
_entity_poly.pdbx_seq_one_letter_code
_entity_poly.pdbx_strand_id
1 'polypeptide(L)'
;MSDENTFRPKDRNFIESGYKQQLKQSSLTDLLVHSNYNTLSLRENKRNIDEPVNYVRIKALEESIRRDIISDKNSLHRAITPLLILMQMSGLLPVQGIRRQNTSYLVFNWFSWILAYSIILVGSSVLMVSLVVCNLYSNGLSYEVIGDLLFHGGTLIMYTLFIHLAREWPKVMEKWELMEREMKQYGYPSNMAFRIKMFSCIILILSTIEHLASILTGVLKAIHCSSDGLDIFKHYIFTWKTFFTYINYSFAVAVILKFFDCLYSFAWNFIDLLIIILACALTDKFKQLNQKLASVRGKVLPSVYWRKSRETYNILASLTHDFDEFLSPVILLSFGHNLYFICYQLLNSLKPMLSPWEALCFAFLFTYLVGRTCVVSLYVASINDQSKKPKAVLFSVPAECYGVEVERFLMQVMSDELSFTGCNFFSVTRTFMLTVAGTIVTYEIVLIQFNNVASGVPNQNNTITNYCSKLL
;
A
#
# COMPACT_ATOMS: atom_id res chain seq x y z
N MET A 1 63.48 32.76 7.71
CA MET A 1 62.28 32.80 8.57
C MET A 1 61.24 33.62 7.82
N SER A 2 60.41 32.90 7.06
CA SER A 2 59.12 33.29 6.44
C SER A 2 59.05 34.51 5.50
N ASP A 3 59.32 34.25 4.22
CA ASP A 3 58.75 34.88 3.01
C ASP A 3 57.29 34.40 2.83
N GLU A 4 56.28 35.25 2.63
CA GLU A 4 55.85 35.99 1.42
C GLU A 4 54.68 35.28 0.68
N ASN A 5 53.73 36.11 0.23
CA ASN A 5 52.75 35.91 -0.84
C ASN A 5 51.40 35.19 -0.57
N THR A 6 50.41 36.07 -0.39
CA THR A 6 49.04 36.06 -0.93
C THR A 6 48.81 35.10 -2.11
N PHE A 7 47.95 34.10 -1.94
CA PHE A 7 47.43 33.28 -3.03
C PHE A 7 45.91 33.08 -2.90
N ARG A 8 45.17 33.59 -3.89
CA ARG A 8 43.73 33.34 -4.08
C ARG A 8 43.50 31.88 -4.50
N PRO A 9 42.39 31.22 -4.11
CA PRO A 9 42.05 29.93 -4.67
C PRO A 9 41.49 30.14 -6.10
N LYS A 10 42.22 29.61 -7.08
CA LYS A 10 41.74 29.36 -8.44
C LYS A 10 40.81 28.15 -8.44
N ASP A 11 39.62 28.32 -9.01
CA ASP A 11 38.73 27.24 -9.42
C ASP A 11 39.51 26.19 -10.24
N ARG A 12 39.62 24.98 -9.70
CA ARG A 12 40.10 23.81 -10.43
C ARG A 12 38.90 23.00 -10.87
N ASN A 13 38.57 23.15 -12.16
CA ASN A 13 37.77 22.21 -12.93
C ASN A 13 38.39 20.82 -12.82
N PHE A 14 37.72 19.90 -12.12
CA PHE A 14 37.97 18.47 -12.29
C PHE A 14 37.25 18.01 -13.56
N ILE A 15 38.06 17.60 -14.52
CA ILE A 15 37.68 17.04 -15.81
C ILE A 15 37.00 15.68 -15.56
N GLU A 16 35.67 15.66 -15.64
CA GLU A 16 34.86 14.45 -15.66
C GLU A 16 34.73 13.94 -17.12
N SER A 17 35.85 13.56 -17.75
CA SER A 17 35.84 13.03 -19.14
C SER A 17 36.09 11.52 -19.24
N GLY A 18 36.25 10.81 -18.12
CA GLY A 18 36.50 9.36 -18.13
C GLY A 18 35.28 8.47 -17.92
N TYR A 19 34.21 8.98 -17.29
CA TYR A 19 33.14 8.11 -16.74
C TYR A 19 31.95 7.93 -17.69
N LYS A 20 31.64 8.92 -18.54
CA LYS A 20 30.52 8.85 -19.50
C LYS A 20 30.83 8.09 -20.78
N GLN A 21 32.11 7.94 -21.14
CA GLN A 21 32.50 7.30 -22.39
C GLN A 21 32.53 5.76 -22.27
N GLN A 22 32.85 5.21 -21.10
CA GLN A 22 32.84 3.76 -20.88
C GLN A 22 31.43 3.16 -20.75
N LEU A 23 30.46 3.89 -20.17
CA LEU A 23 29.07 3.41 -20.09
C LEU A 23 28.39 3.36 -21.47
N LYS A 24 28.76 4.29 -22.36
CA LYS A 24 28.19 4.40 -23.72
C LYS A 24 28.80 3.39 -24.70
N GLN A 25 30.01 2.93 -24.42
CA GLN A 25 30.72 1.99 -25.29
C GLN A 25 30.47 0.54 -24.90
N SER A 26 30.14 0.21 -23.64
CA SER A 26 29.75 -1.15 -23.25
C SER A 26 28.29 -1.50 -23.58
N SER A 27 27.40 -0.51 -23.69
CA SER A 27 26.00 -0.76 -24.09
C SER A 27 25.82 -0.94 -25.59
N LEU A 28 26.81 -0.54 -26.41
CA LEU A 28 26.73 -0.60 -27.87
C LEU A 28 27.23 -1.95 -28.42
N THR A 29 28.10 -2.66 -27.70
CA THR A 29 28.72 -3.90 -28.19
C THR A 29 27.89 -5.16 -27.93
N ASP A 30 26.95 -5.15 -26.99
CA ASP A 30 26.10 -6.31 -26.69
C ASP A 30 24.75 -6.33 -27.45
N LEU A 31 24.46 -5.29 -28.24
CA LEU A 31 23.22 -5.15 -29.01
C LEU A 31 23.34 -5.58 -30.48
N LEU A 32 24.50 -6.10 -30.90
CA LEU A 32 24.77 -6.49 -32.29
C LEU A 32 24.74 -8.01 -32.56
N VAL A 33 24.29 -8.83 -31.61
CA VAL A 33 24.08 -10.26 -31.87
C VAL A 33 22.61 -10.60 -31.67
N HIS A 34 21.95 -10.90 -32.78
CA HIS A 34 20.57 -11.39 -32.93
C HIS A 34 19.42 -10.35 -32.86
N SER A 35 19.18 -9.68 -33.99
CA SER A 35 17.82 -9.60 -34.58
C SER A 35 17.90 -9.08 -36.03
N ASN A 36 17.23 -9.77 -36.95
CA ASN A 36 17.16 -9.45 -38.38
C ASN A 36 16.56 -8.05 -38.63
N TYR A 37 17.31 -7.20 -39.33
CA TYR A 37 16.86 -5.90 -39.81
C TYR A 37 16.38 -5.97 -41.26
N ASN A 38 15.15 -5.52 -41.52
CA ASN A 38 14.80 -4.91 -42.80
C ASN A 38 14.44 -3.44 -42.58
N THR A 39 15.34 -2.60 -43.11
CA THR A 39 15.15 -1.26 -43.67
C THR A 39 14.49 -0.17 -42.82
N LEU A 40 15.33 0.66 -42.19
CA LEU A 40 15.10 2.10 -42.11
C LEU A 40 16.41 2.83 -42.40
N SER A 41 16.58 3.30 -43.64
CA SER A 41 17.75 4.05 -44.09
C SER A 41 17.70 5.48 -43.54
N LEU A 42 18.44 5.74 -42.46
CA LEU A 42 18.74 7.10 -42.02
C LEU A 42 20.07 7.56 -42.64
N ARG A 43 19.93 8.53 -43.52
CA ARG A 43 20.99 9.25 -44.24
C ARG A 43 21.95 9.89 -43.22
N GLU A 44 23.17 9.37 -43.13
CA GLU A 44 24.24 9.99 -42.33
C GLU A 44 24.55 11.38 -42.88
N ASN A 45 24.31 12.40 -42.06
CA ASN A 45 24.79 13.75 -42.30
C ASN A 45 25.80 14.06 -41.20
N LYS A 46 27.08 14.10 -41.57
CA LYS A 46 28.19 14.58 -40.72
C LYS A 46 27.82 15.95 -40.16
N ARG A 47 27.63 16.06 -38.84
CA ARG A 47 27.59 17.36 -38.14
C ARG A 47 28.61 17.38 -37.03
N ASN A 48 29.26 18.54 -36.95
CA ASN A 48 30.38 18.88 -36.10
C ASN A 48 30.13 18.58 -34.62
N ILE A 49 31.18 18.08 -33.99
CA ILE A 49 31.30 17.86 -32.55
C ILE A 49 31.51 19.24 -31.93
N ASP A 50 30.44 19.88 -31.47
CA ASP A 50 30.41 20.96 -30.44
C ASP A 50 28.99 21.57 -30.30
N GLU A 51 27.94 20.76 -30.32
CA GLU A 51 26.61 21.22 -29.87
C GLU A 51 26.43 20.91 -28.38
N PRO A 52 25.96 21.87 -27.55
CA PRO A 52 25.66 21.60 -26.16
C PRO A 52 24.60 20.50 -26.07
N VAL A 53 24.83 19.53 -25.18
CA VAL A 53 23.95 18.39 -24.95
C VAL A 53 22.55 18.90 -24.64
N ASN A 54 21.66 18.89 -25.63
CA ASN A 54 20.32 19.41 -25.48
C ASN A 54 19.49 18.41 -24.66
N TYR A 55 19.46 18.60 -23.34
CA TYR A 55 18.82 17.70 -22.39
C TYR A 55 17.34 17.47 -22.72
N VAL A 56 16.66 18.46 -23.31
CA VAL A 56 15.26 18.36 -23.75
C VAL A 56 15.12 17.33 -24.87
N ARG A 57 16.06 17.34 -25.82
CA ARG A 57 16.05 16.43 -26.96
C ARG A 57 16.40 15.00 -26.54
N ILE A 58 17.30 14.83 -25.56
CA ILE A 58 17.62 13.53 -24.96
C ILE A 58 16.40 12.98 -24.21
N LYS A 59 15.74 13.80 -23.39
CA LYS A 59 14.54 13.38 -22.66
C LYS A 59 13.41 13.00 -23.60
N ALA A 60 13.19 13.76 -24.67
CA ALA A 60 12.20 13.45 -25.69
C ALA A 60 12.51 12.14 -26.44
N LEU A 61 13.79 11.88 -26.73
CA LEU A 61 14.23 10.63 -27.35
C LEU A 61 14.06 9.44 -26.39
N GLU A 62 14.39 9.61 -25.12
CA GLU A 62 14.21 8.60 -24.08
C GLU A 62 12.72 8.26 -23.89
N GLU A 63 11.84 9.25 -23.87
CA GLU A 63 10.39 9.07 -23.84
C GLU A 63 9.84 8.39 -25.11
N SER A 64 10.42 8.66 -26.28
CA SER A 64 10.07 7.99 -27.54
C SER A 64 10.45 6.51 -27.47
N ILE A 65 11.70 6.21 -27.12
CA ILE A 65 12.19 4.84 -26.97
C ILE A 65 11.35 4.08 -25.92
N ARG A 66 11.00 4.74 -24.80
CA ARG A 66 10.16 4.15 -23.77
C ARG A 66 8.73 3.87 -24.24
N ARG A 67 8.16 4.70 -25.12
CA ARG A 67 6.84 4.47 -25.71
C ARG A 67 6.85 3.32 -26.72
N ASP A 68 7.95 3.15 -27.46
CA ASP A 68 8.07 2.12 -28.50
C ASP A 68 8.46 0.74 -27.95
N ILE A 69 9.10 0.68 -26.76
CA ILE A 69 9.36 -0.58 -26.07
C ILE A 69 8.07 -1.09 -25.44
N ILE A 70 7.53 -2.19 -25.97
CA ILE A 70 6.37 -2.89 -25.41
C ILE A 70 6.76 -3.44 -24.03
N SER A 71 6.08 -2.98 -22.98
CA SER A 71 6.24 -3.52 -21.63
C SER A 71 5.99 -5.02 -21.61
N ASP A 72 6.80 -5.74 -20.85
CA ASP A 72 6.70 -7.20 -20.74
C ASP A 72 5.31 -7.61 -20.23
N LYS A 73 4.81 -8.76 -20.70
CA LYS A 73 3.54 -9.33 -20.23
C LYS A 73 3.55 -9.57 -18.72
N ASN A 74 4.73 -9.77 -18.12
CA ASN A 74 4.93 -10.00 -16.71
C ASN A 74 5.28 -8.74 -15.89
N SER A 75 5.18 -7.54 -16.47
CA SER A 75 5.41 -6.29 -15.72
C SER A 75 4.42 -6.11 -14.58
N LEU A 76 4.86 -5.47 -13.50
CA LEU A 76 3.99 -5.12 -12.37
C LEU A 76 2.75 -4.35 -12.84
N HIS A 77 2.93 -3.34 -13.71
CA HIS A 77 1.85 -2.47 -14.17
C HIS A 77 0.68 -3.28 -14.77
N ARG A 78 0.99 -4.24 -15.64
CA ARG A 78 -0.01 -5.13 -16.25
C ARG A 78 -0.61 -6.09 -15.22
N ALA A 79 0.19 -6.58 -14.29
CA ALA A 79 -0.27 -7.49 -13.24
C ALA A 79 -1.28 -6.82 -12.29
N ILE A 80 -1.09 -5.55 -11.93
CA ILE A 80 -1.95 -4.80 -11.02
C ILE A 80 -3.12 -4.09 -11.72
N THR A 81 -3.13 -4.01 -13.06
CA THR A 81 -4.18 -3.32 -13.83
C THR A 81 -5.61 -3.71 -13.40
N PRO A 82 -5.96 -5.00 -13.21
CA PRO A 82 -7.32 -5.37 -12.78
C PRO A 82 -7.69 -4.77 -11.41
N LEU A 83 -6.74 -4.72 -10.48
CA LEU A 83 -6.95 -4.10 -9.18
C LEU A 83 -7.14 -2.59 -9.32
N LEU A 84 -6.31 -1.92 -10.13
CA LEU A 84 -6.43 -0.47 -10.35
C LEU A 84 -7.80 -0.10 -10.94
N ILE A 85 -8.38 -0.97 -11.79
CA ILE A 85 -9.74 -0.77 -12.32
C ILE A 85 -10.77 -0.83 -11.18
N LEU A 86 -10.66 -1.83 -10.28
CA LEU A 86 -11.58 -1.97 -9.15
C LEU A 86 -11.46 -0.79 -8.17
N MET A 87 -10.24 -0.34 -7.90
CA MET A 87 -10.00 0.86 -7.09
C MET A 87 -10.65 2.09 -7.71
N GLN A 88 -10.57 2.26 -9.04
CA GLN A 88 -11.23 3.37 -9.74
C GLN A 88 -12.76 3.28 -9.70
N MET A 89 -13.34 2.08 -9.71
CA MET A 89 -14.78 1.89 -9.52
C MET A 89 -15.23 2.36 -8.14
N SER A 90 -14.38 2.22 -7.12
CA SER A 90 -14.57 2.78 -5.77
C SER A 90 -14.09 4.23 -5.63
N GLY A 91 -13.70 4.89 -6.72
CA GLY A 91 -13.28 6.29 -6.73
C GLY A 91 -11.92 6.54 -6.08
N LEU A 92 -11.07 5.51 -5.97
CA LEU A 92 -9.69 5.60 -5.50
C LEU A 92 -8.70 5.71 -6.66
N LEU A 93 -7.57 6.36 -6.39
CA LEU A 93 -6.43 6.52 -7.30
C LEU A 93 -6.86 7.01 -8.71
N PRO A 94 -7.36 8.25 -8.86
CA PRO A 94 -7.90 8.78 -10.12
C PRO A 94 -6.82 9.10 -11.17
N VAL A 95 -6.16 8.06 -11.70
CA VAL A 95 -5.10 8.13 -12.72
C VAL A 95 -5.62 7.68 -14.08
N GLN A 96 -5.32 8.43 -15.13
CA GLN A 96 -5.67 8.05 -16.50
C GLN A 96 -4.62 7.11 -17.09
N GLY A 97 -5.03 6.29 -18.06
CA GLY A 97 -4.09 5.43 -18.81
C GLY A 97 -3.76 4.09 -18.18
N ILE A 98 -4.42 3.67 -17.08
CA ILE A 98 -4.11 2.42 -16.37
C ILE A 98 -4.26 1.13 -17.19
N ARG A 99 -5.02 1.15 -18.29
CA ARG A 99 -5.21 -0.01 -19.20
C ARG A 99 -4.20 -0.04 -20.35
N ARG A 100 -3.36 1.00 -20.47
CA ARG A 100 -2.35 1.07 -21.52
C ARG A 100 -1.21 0.12 -21.19
N GLN A 101 -0.39 -0.16 -22.20
CA GLN A 101 0.62 -1.21 -22.10
C GLN A 101 1.83 -0.80 -21.25
N ASN A 102 2.16 0.50 -21.20
CA ASN A 102 3.37 1.04 -20.60
C ASN A 102 3.04 2.10 -19.54
N THR A 103 3.94 2.29 -18.57
CA THR A 103 3.73 3.30 -17.51
C THR A 103 3.80 4.74 -18.04
N SER A 104 4.39 4.96 -19.21
CA SER A 104 4.48 6.28 -19.87
C SER A 104 3.13 6.90 -20.23
N TYR A 105 2.06 6.10 -20.27
CA TYR A 105 0.71 6.58 -20.52
C TYR A 105 -0.04 6.97 -19.23
N LEU A 106 0.55 6.75 -18.05
CA LEU A 106 -0.05 7.13 -16.78
C LEU A 106 0.02 8.65 -16.62
N VAL A 107 -1.14 9.29 -16.51
CA VAL A 107 -1.24 10.74 -16.36
C VAL A 107 -2.29 11.08 -15.31
N PHE A 108 -1.94 12.00 -14.42
CA PHE A 108 -2.90 12.65 -13.54
C PHE A 108 -3.41 13.93 -14.18
N ASN A 109 -4.73 14.10 -14.26
CA ASN A 109 -5.37 15.29 -14.82
C ASN A 109 -6.47 15.79 -13.90
N TRP A 110 -6.40 17.08 -13.54
CA TRP A 110 -7.39 17.77 -12.71
C TRP A 110 -8.77 17.87 -13.36
N PHE A 111 -8.84 17.83 -14.69
CA PHE A 111 -10.10 17.94 -15.45
C PHE A 111 -10.57 16.59 -15.98
N SER A 112 -10.51 15.56 -15.13
CA SER A 112 -10.92 14.18 -15.46
C SER A 112 -12.25 13.83 -14.81
N TRP A 113 -13.13 13.12 -15.51
CA TRP A 113 -14.38 12.59 -14.93
C TRP A 113 -14.10 11.64 -13.76
N ILE A 114 -12.98 10.89 -13.80
CA ILE A 114 -12.57 9.97 -12.73
C ILE A 114 -12.24 10.76 -11.45
N LEU A 115 -11.58 11.92 -11.60
CA LEU A 115 -11.29 12.80 -10.46
C LEU A 115 -12.57 13.46 -9.94
N ALA A 116 -13.46 13.90 -10.82
CA ALA A 116 -14.75 14.44 -10.40
C ALA A 116 -15.55 13.45 -9.54
N TYR A 117 -15.53 12.16 -9.89
CA TYR A 117 -16.12 11.09 -9.08
C TYR A 117 -15.46 10.97 -7.69
N SER A 118 -14.12 10.95 -7.62
CA SER A 118 -13.40 10.96 -6.32
C SER A 118 -13.74 12.19 -5.47
N ILE A 119 -13.87 13.37 -6.09
CA ILE A 119 -14.23 14.62 -5.38
C ILE A 119 -15.66 14.53 -4.82
N ILE A 120 -16.60 13.92 -5.54
CA ILE A 120 -17.97 13.68 -5.02
C ILE A 120 -17.90 12.81 -3.75
N LEU A 121 -17.09 11.75 -3.75
CA LEU A 121 -16.92 10.87 -2.59
C LEU A 121 -16.24 11.57 -1.40
N VAL A 122 -15.27 12.45 -1.67
CA VAL A 122 -14.69 13.33 -0.65
C VAL A 122 -15.77 14.24 -0.07
N GLY A 123 -16.57 14.89 -0.92
CA GLY A 123 -17.65 15.79 -0.50
C GLY A 123 -18.71 15.08 0.35
N SER A 124 -19.12 13.87 -0.05
CA SER A 124 -20.05 13.06 0.74
C SER A 124 -19.42 12.62 2.07
N SER A 125 -18.12 12.31 2.11
CA SER A 125 -17.43 11.96 3.35
C SER A 125 -17.34 13.16 4.31
N VAL A 126 -17.03 14.37 3.80
CA VAL A 126 -17.05 15.62 4.60
C VAL A 126 -18.43 15.87 5.21
N LEU A 127 -19.49 15.67 4.43
CA LEU A 127 -20.87 15.79 4.93
C LEU A 127 -21.13 14.81 6.08
N MET A 128 -20.74 13.53 5.91
CA MET A 128 -20.94 12.49 6.94
C MET A 128 -20.17 12.82 8.22
N VAL A 129 -18.90 13.21 8.12
CA VAL A 129 -18.10 13.64 9.29
C VAL A 129 -18.73 14.83 9.98
N SER A 130 -19.22 15.81 9.23
CA SER A 130 -19.87 17.01 9.80
C SER A 130 -21.13 16.65 10.59
N LEU A 131 -21.95 15.72 10.08
CA LEU A 131 -23.14 15.24 10.78
C LEU A 131 -22.78 14.48 12.07
N VAL A 132 -21.75 13.64 12.04
CA VAL A 132 -21.25 12.93 13.23
C VAL A 132 -20.72 13.92 14.27
N VAL A 133 -20.00 14.97 13.85
CA VAL A 133 -19.51 16.02 14.76
C VAL A 133 -20.67 16.83 15.36
N CYS A 134 -21.72 17.13 14.58
CA CYS A 134 -22.94 17.76 15.11
C CYS A 134 -23.64 16.87 16.15
N ASN A 135 -23.69 15.56 15.88
CA ASN A 135 -24.21 14.57 16.83
C ASN A 135 -23.38 14.52 18.12
N LEU A 136 -22.06 14.53 18.00
CA LEU A 136 -21.14 14.60 19.14
C LEU A 136 -21.38 15.85 19.99
N TYR A 137 -21.60 17.00 19.35
CA TYR A 137 -21.87 18.25 20.05
C TYR A 137 -23.22 18.23 20.79
N SER A 138 -24.25 17.67 20.17
CA SER A 138 -25.61 17.70 20.71
C SER A 138 -25.87 16.61 21.76
N ASN A 139 -25.34 15.41 21.55
CA ASN A 139 -25.62 14.22 22.37
C ASN A 139 -24.44 13.79 23.26
N GLY A 140 -23.30 14.46 23.14
CA GLY A 140 -22.10 14.15 23.92
C GLY A 140 -21.28 12.98 23.36
N LEU A 141 -20.17 12.69 24.05
CA LEU A 141 -19.23 11.63 23.66
C LEU A 141 -19.75 10.25 24.06
N SER A 142 -20.00 9.39 23.07
CA SER A 142 -20.28 7.96 23.25
C SER A 142 -19.28 7.13 22.45
N TYR A 143 -19.04 5.88 22.87
CA TYR A 143 -18.14 4.97 22.17
C TYR A 143 -18.60 4.70 20.72
N GLU A 144 -19.91 4.74 20.44
CA GLU A 144 -20.49 4.58 19.10
C GLU A 144 -20.16 5.78 18.21
N VAL A 145 -20.30 7.00 18.75
CA VAL A 145 -20.00 8.26 18.04
C VAL A 145 -18.50 8.34 17.69
N ILE A 146 -17.63 7.86 18.58
CA ILE A 146 -16.19 7.74 18.29
C ILE A 146 -15.94 6.76 17.13
N GLY A 147 -16.65 5.62 17.12
CA GLY A 147 -16.58 4.64 16.04
C GLY A 147 -16.97 5.24 14.69
N ASP A 148 -18.11 5.93 14.64
CA ASP A 148 -18.58 6.65 13.44
C ASP A 148 -17.58 7.72 12.98
N LEU A 149 -17.01 8.48 13.93
CA LEU A 149 -16.04 9.54 13.63
C LEU A 149 -14.76 8.96 13.04
N LEU A 150 -14.25 7.85 13.58
CA LEU A 150 -13.04 7.21 13.08
C LEU A 150 -13.27 6.53 11.73
N PHE A 151 -14.43 5.91 11.51
CA PHE A 151 -14.79 5.33 10.23
C PHE A 151 -14.87 6.40 9.13
N HIS A 152 -15.74 7.40 9.30
CA HIS A 152 -15.97 8.44 8.30
C HIS A 152 -14.78 9.40 8.19
N GLY A 153 -14.16 9.78 9.31
CA GLY A 153 -12.97 10.62 9.33
C GLY A 153 -11.78 9.95 8.68
N GLY A 154 -11.52 8.67 8.98
CA GLY A 154 -10.48 7.91 8.30
C GLY A 154 -10.75 7.70 6.81
N THR A 155 -12.02 7.56 6.42
CA THR A 155 -12.42 7.50 5.00
C THR A 155 -12.15 8.83 4.28
N LEU A 156 -12.44 9.97 4.91
CA LEU A 156 -12.09 11.29 4.36
C LEU A 156 -10.58 11.42 4.14
N ILE A 157 -9.78 11.03 5.14
CA ILE A 157 -8.32 11.05 5.05
C ILE A 157 -7.87 10.13 3.91
N MET A 158 -8.42 8.91 3.81
CA MET A 158 -8.12 7.96 2.74
C MET A 158 -8.32 8.59 1.36
N TYR A 159 -9.51 9.08 1.02
CA TYR A 159 -9.76 9.61 -0.32
C TYR A 159 -8.83 10.79 -0.64
N THR A 160 -8.57 11.65 0.35
CA THR A 160 -7.64 12.77 0.21
C THR A 160 -6.22 12.29 -0.09
N LEU A 161 -5.73 11.29 0.65
CA LEU A 161 -4.43 10.66 0.40
C LEU A 161 -4.38 10.01 -0.97
N PHE A 162 -5.43 9.29 -1.40
CA PHE A 162 -5.44 8.61 -2.70
C PHE A 162 -5.47 9.56 -3.90
N ILE A 163 -6.03 10.77 -3.75
CA ILE A 163 -5.89 11.85 -4.75
C ILE A 163 -4.43 12.35 -4.79
N HIS A 164 -3.79 12.52 -3.62
CA HIS A 164 -2.37 12.89 -3.56
C HIS A 164 -1.48 11.81 -4.20
N LEU A 165 -1.69 10.54 -3.84
CA LEU A 165 -0.97 9.40 -4.40
C LEU A 165 -1.17 9.31 -5.91
N ALA A 166 -2.35 9.60 -6.44
CA ALA A 166 -2.60 9.60 -7.87
C ALA A 166 -1.72 10.58 -8.64
N ARG A 167 -1.29 11.68 -8.02
CA ARG A 167 -0.37 12.66 -8.63
C ARG A 167 1.06 12.14 -8.75
N GLU A 168 1.52 11.40 -7.74
CA GLU A 168 2.88 10.86 -7.70
C GLU A 168 3.00 9.48 -8.36
N TRP A 169 1.87 8.78 -8.53
CA TRP A 169 1.80 7.43 -9.10
C TRP A 169 2.54 7.26 -10.44
N PRO A 170 2.41 8.17 -11.45
CA PRO A 170 3.16 8.03 -12.69
C PRO A 170 4.68 8.01 -12.49
N LYS A 171 5.20 8.85 -11.60
CA LYS A 171 6.64 8.95 -11.32
C LYS A 171 7.15 7.70 -10.60
N VAL A 172 6.41 7.20 -9.61
CA VAL A 172 6.76 5.98 -8.87
C VAL A 172 6.76 4.78 -9.81
N MET A 173 5.74 4.66 -10.65
CA MET A 173 5.66 3.56 -11.61
C MET A 173 6.72 3.63 -12.71
N GLU A 174 7.14 4.83 -13.11
CA GLU A 174 8.26 5.02 -14.02
C GLU A 174 9.57 4.47 -13.41
N LYS A 175 9.88 4.84 -12.15
CA LYS A 175 11.05 4.33 -11.43
C LYS A 175 11.01 2.80 -11.29
N TRP A 176 9.83 2.24 -11.01
CA TRP A 176 9.65 0.80 -10.96
C TRP A 176 9.94 0.13 -12.32
N GLU A 177 9.41 0.68 -13.42
CA GLU A 177 9.64 0.13 -14.75
C GLU A 177 11.12 0.17 -15.14
N LEU A 178 11.85 1.21 -14.76
CA LEU A 178 13.30 1.29 -14.96
C LEU A 178 14.04 0.20 -14.18
N MET A 179 13.69 -0.02 -12.91
CA MET A 179 14.24 -1.13 -12.12
C MET A 179 13.92 -2.49 -12.74
N GLU A 180 12.70 -2.72 -13.23
CA GLU A 180 12.33 -3.99 -13.88
C GLU A 180 13.21 -4.28 -15.11
N ARG A 181 13.55 -3.23 -15.88
CA ARG A 181 14.42 -3.34 -17.05
C ARG A 181 15.85 -3.71 -16.65
N GLU A 182 16.41 -3.04 -15.65
CA GLU A 182 17.76 -3.35 -15.13
C GLU A 182 17.85 -4.77 -14.57
N MET A 183 16.77 -5.25 -13.95
CA MET A 183 16.70 -6.59 -13.38
C MET A 183 16.31 -7.69 -14.38
N LYS A 184 16.15 -7.39 -15.67
CA LYS A 184 15.73 -8.37 -16.68
C LYS A 184 16.62 -9.63 -16.71
N GLN A 185 17.92 -9.47 -16.43
CA GLN A 185 18.89 -10.59 -16.35
C GLN A 185 18.62 -11.59 -15.22
N TYR A 186 17.84 -11.22 -14.20
CA TYR A 186 17.42 -12.10 -13.11
C TYR A 186 16.16 -12.91 -13.45
N GLY A 187 15.56 -12.68 -14.62
CA GLY A 187 14.29 -13.26 -15.04
C GLY A 187 13.08 -12.58 -14.39
N TYR A 188 11.88 -13.07 -14.70
CA TYR A 188 10.63 -12.60 -14.07
C TYR A 188 10.24 -13.53 -12.92
N PRO A 189 9.62 -12.99 -11.85
CA PRO A 189 9.17 -13.83 -10.76
C PRO A 189 8.00 -14.67 -11.27
N SER A 190 8.14 -15.99 -11.21
CA SER A 190 7.08 -16.90 -11.63
C SER A 190 5.81 -16.60 -10.83
N ASN A 191 4.67 -16.60 -11.52
CA ASN A 191 3.34 -16.48 -10.92
C ASN A 191 3.08 -15.18 -10.12
N MET A 192 3.84 -14.10 -10.33
CA MET A 192 3.58 -12.81 -9.66
C MET A 192 2.17 -12.27 -9.97
N ALA A 193 1.81 -12.22 -11.25
CA ALA A 193 0.48 -11.78 -11.68
C ALA A 193 -0.63 -12.71 -11.15
N PHE A 194 -0.37 -14.01 -11.07
CA PHE A 194 -1.32 -14.97 -10.49
C PHE A 194 -1.52 -14.72 -8.99
N ARG A 195 -0.44 -14.52 -8.22
CA ARG A 195 -0.51 -14.21 -6.78
C ARG A 195 -1.25 -12.91 -6.52
N ILE A 196 -0.99 -11.86 -7.29
CA ILE A 196 -1.70 -10.57 -7.18
C ILE A 196 -3.20 -10.75 -7.41
N LYS A 197 -3.59 -11.48 -8.47
CA LYS A 197 -4.99 -11.78 -8.77
C LYS A 197 -5.64 -12.63 -7.67
N MET A 198 -4.92 -13.62 -7.16
CA MET A 198 -5.39 -14.50 -6.10
C MET A 198 -5.65 -13.73 -4.80
N PHE A 199 -4.68 -12.91 -4.33
CA PHE A 199 -4.88 -12.07 -3.14
C PHE A 199 -6.03 -11.08 -3.32
N SER A 200 -6.11 -10.43 -4.48
CA SER A 200 -7.21 -9.49 -4.77
C SER A 200 -8.56 -10.21 -4.71
N CYS A 201 -8.67 -11.39 -5.32
CA CYS A 201 -9.90 -12.18 -5.33
C CYS A 201 -10.31 -12.61 -3.92
N ILE A 202 -9.39 -13.19 -3.14
CA ILE A 202 -9.67 -13.65 -1.78
C ILE A 202 -10.11 -12.49 -0.87
N ILE A 203 -9.36 -11.39 -0.85
CA ILE A 203 -9.66 -10.26 0.04
C ILE A 203 -11.02 -9.64 -0.33
N LEU A 204 -11.33 -9.49 -1.63
CA LEU A 204 -12.60 -8.91 -2.06
C LEU A 204 -13.80 -9.82 -1.80
N ILE A 205 -13.67 -11.13 -2.00
CA ILE A 205 -14.73 -12.09 -1.66
C ILE A 205 -15.01 -12.05 -0.16
N LEU A 206 -13.95 -12.13 0.67
CA LEU A 206 -14.11 -12.09 2.11
C LEU A 206 -14.67 -10.75 2.60
N SER A 207 -14.23 -9.62 2.03
CA SER A 207 -14.77 -8.28 2.31
C SER A 207 -16.26 -8.17 1.94
N THR A 208 -16.67 -8.80 0.83
CA THR A 208 -18.09 -8.85 0.44
C THR A 208 -18.90 -9.66 1.45
N ILE A 209 -18.39 -10.82 1.88
CA ILE A 209 -19.04 -11.65 2.92
C ILE A 209 -19.11 -10.88 4.24
N GLU A 210 -18.04 -10.18 4.63
CA GLU A 210 -17.98 -9.33 5.82
C GLU A 210 -19.08 -8.26 5.80
N HIS A 211 -19.18 -7.51 4.70
CA HIS A 211 -20.18 -6.46 4.57
C HIS A 211 -21.61 -7.01 4.58
N LEU A 212 -21.86 -8.11 3.86
CA LEU A 212 -23.17 -8.77 3.85
C LEU A 212 -23.55 -9.32 5.23
N ALA A 213 -22.60 -9.92 5.95
CA ALA A 213 -22.82 -10.41 7.31
C ALA A 213 -23.14 -9.27 8.27
N SER A 214 -22.42 -8.14 8.18
CA SER A 214 -22.68 -6.94 8.98
C SER A 214 -24.09 -6.38 8.72
N ILE A 215 -24.50 -6.27 7.45
CA ILE A 215 -25.87 -5.87 7.09
C ILE A 215 -26.89 -6.82 7.69
N LEU A 216 -26.72 -8.13 7.50
CA LEU A 216 -27.65 -9.15 7.96
C LEU A 216 -27.78 -9.15 9.49
N THR A 217 -26.66 -9.03 10.23
CA THR A 217 -26.69 -8.89 11.69
C THR A 217 -27.47 -7.65 12.12
N GLY A 218 -27.30 -6.52 11.44
CA GLY A 218 -28.09 -5.32 11.72
C GLY A 218 -29.58 -5.50 11.44
N VAL A 219 -29.94 -6.16 10.33
CA VAL A 219 -31.35 -6.45 9.99
C VAL A 219 -31.99 -7.38 11.02
N LEU A 220 -31.30 -8.44 11.43
CA LEU A 220 -31.82 -9.39 12.43
C LEU A 220 -32.04 -8.71 13.79
N LYS A 221 -31.14 -7.82 14.21
CA LYS A 221 -31.33 -7.00 15.42
C LYS A 221 -32.56 -6.09 15.32
N ALA A 222 -32.77 -5.48 14.16
CA ALA A 222 -33.93 -4.63 13.93
C ALA A 222 -35.25 -5.44 13.97
N ILE A 223 -35.28 -6.63 13.37
CA ILE A 223 -36.44 -7.54 13.41
C ILE A 223 -36.78 -7.94 14.85
N HIS A 224 -35.77 -8.28 15.65
CA HIS A 224 -35.99 -8.72 17.03
C HIS A 224 -36.58 -7.61 17.92
N CYS A 225 -36.34 -6.35 17.57
CA CYS A 225 -36.84 -5.18 18.31
C CYS A 225 -38.11 -4.53 17.72
N SER A 226 -38.60 -4.97 16.55
CA SER A 226 -39.86 -4.44 16.00
C SER A 226 -41.07 -5.14 16.63
N SER A 227 -41.88 -4.41 17.40
CA SER A 227 -43.25 -4.84 17.75
C SER A 227 -44.22 -4.50 16.61
N ASP A 228 -44.93 -5.51 16.12
CA ASP A 228 -46.10 -5.43 15.23
C ASP A 228 -45.94 -4.70 13.88
N GLY A 229 -45.15 -5.29 12.97
CA GLY A 229 -45.37 -5.13 11.52
C GLY A 229 -45.06 -3.76 10.90
N LEU A 230 -44.42 -2.85 11.64
CA LEU A 230 -43.87 -1.62 11.10
C LEU A 230 -42.65 -1.92 10.20
N ASP A 231 -42.50 -1.17 9.11
CA ASP A 231 -41.52 -1.39 8.05
C ASP A 231 -40.11 -1.72 8.58
N ILE A 232 -39.75 -3.00 8.51
CA ILE A 232 -38.48 -3.57 9.01
C ILE A 232 -37.29 -2.81 8.41
N PHE A 233 -37.43 -2.35 7.16
CA PHE A 233 -36.41 -1.53 6.50
C PHE A 233 -36.25 -0.18 7.18
N LYS A 234 -37.34 0.47 7.58
CA LYS A 234 -37.31 1.74 8.31
C LYS A 234 -36.58 1.58 9.65
N HIS A 235 -36.82 0.49 10.38
CA HIS A 235 -36.15 0.20 11.65
C HIS A 235 -34.66 -0.12 11.48
N TYR A 236 -34.30 -0.95 10.48
CA TYR A 236 -32.90 -1.21 10.14
C TYR A 236 -32.16 0.09 9.76
N ILE A 237 -32.80 0.95 8.97
CA ILE A 237 -32.24 2.26 8.59
C ILE A 237 -32.17 3.21 9.80
N PHE A 238 -33.08 3.14 10.78
CA PHE A 238 -32.98 3.92 12.03
C PHE A 238 -31.86 3.50 12.98
N THR A 239 -31.26 2.32 12.78
CA THR A 239 -29.97 1.95 13.42
C THR A 239 -28.89 3.01 13.14
N TRP A 240 -29.04 3.79 12.06
CA TRP A 240 -28.24 4.97 11.73
C TRP A 240 -28.83 6.25 12.34
N LYS A 241 -29.15 6.19 13.63
CA LYS A 241 -29.81 7.26 14.39
C LYS A 241 -29.11 8.61 14.22
N THR A 242 -27.77 8.58 14.17
CA THR A 242 -26.90 9.74 13.94
C THR A 242 -27.30 10.57 12.71
N PHE A 243 -27.64 9.94 11.59
CA PHE A 243 -27.88 10.63 10.32
C PHE A 243 -29.34 11.10 10.16
N PHE A 244 -30.30 10.27 10.57
CA PHE A 244 -31.73 10.59 10.44
C PHE A 244 -32.29 11.49 11.55
N THR A 245 -31.46 11.87 12.52
CA THR A 245 -31.79 12.93 13.48
C THR A 245 -31.76 14.31 12.82
N TYR A 246 -30.86 14.53 11.85
CA TYR A 246 -30.67 15.82 11.18
C TYR A 246 -31.24 15.86 9.77
N ILE A 247 -31.31 14.71 9.09
CA ILE A 247 -31.86 14.59 7.74
C ILE A 247 -33.22 13.88 7.83
N ASN A 248 -34.26 14.52 7.29
CA ASN A 248 -35.57 13.91 7.18
C ASN A 248 -35.48 12.59 6.41
N TYR A 249 -36.02 11.52 7.03
CA TYR A 249 -36.03 10.21 6.41
C TYR A 249 -36.77 10.25 5.07
N SER A 250 -36.09 9.80 4.02
CA SER A 250 -36.71 9.38 2.77
C SER A 250 -36.01 8.12 2.29
N PHE A 251 -36.77 7.22 1.64
CA PHE A 251 -36.22 5.97 1.12
C PHE A 251 -35.07 6.22 0.14
N ALA A 252 -35.19 7.22 -0.73
CA ALA A 252 -34.14 7.59 -1.69
C ALA A 252 -32.84 8.02 -0.99
N VAL A 253 -32.91 8.88 0.04
CA VAL A 253 -31.73 9.31 0.79
C VAL A 253 -31.09 8.13 1.53
N ALA A 254 -31.89 7.25 2.12
CA ALA A 254 -31.39 6.06 2.80
C ALA A 254 -30.61 5.13 1.87
N VAL A 255 -31.12 4.88 0.66
CA VAL A 255 -30.44 4.09 -0.37
C VAL A 255 -29.13 4.74 -0.80
N ILE A 256 -29.11 6.05 -1.01
CA ILE A 256 -27.89 6.80 -1.39
C ILE A 256 -26.82 6.72 -0.29
N LEU A 257 -27.20 6.94 0.97
CA LEU A 257 -26.27 6.87 2.11
C LEU A 257 -25.68 5.47 2.25
N LYS A 258 -26.51 4.43 2.10
CA LYS A 258 -26.04 3.03 2.14
C LYS A 258 -25.14 2.66 0.97
N PHE A 259 -25.39 3.23 -0.20
CA PHE A 259 -24.49 3.07 -1.34
C PHE A 259 -23.10 3.65 -1.05
N PHE A 260 -23.01 4.87 -0.50
CA PHE A 260 -21.73 5.46 -0.12
C PHE A 260 -21.03 4.67 0.99
N ASP A 261 -21.76 4.21 2.00
CA ASP A 261 -21.24 3.37 3.08
C ASP A 261 -20.59 2.08 2.57
N CYS A 262 -21.26 1.42 1.62
CA CYS A 262 -20.76 0.24 0.93
C CYS A 262 -19.46 0.56 0.18
N LEU A 263 -19.43 1.67 -0.58
CA LEU A 263 -18.22 2.12 -1.26
C LEU A 263 -17.06 2.39 -0.29
N TYR A 264 -17.31 3.04 0.84
CA TYR A 264 -16.31 3.32 1.87
C TYR A 264 -15.76 2.03 2.50
N SER A 265 -16.64 1.07 2.78
CA SER A 265 -16.27 -0.26 3.29
C SER A 265 -15.32 -0.99 2.34
N PHE A 266 -15.61 -0.96 1.03
CA PHE A 266 -14.69 -1.52 0.03
C PHE A 266 -13.41 -0.71 -0.13
N ALA A 267 -13.50 0.62 -0.08
CA ALA A 267 -12.36 1.51 -0.21
C ALA A 267 -11.30 1.25 0.87
N TRP A 268 -11.72 0.99 2.12
CA TRP A 268 -10.81 0.58 3.20
C TRP A 268 -10.03 -0.70 2.88
N ASN A 269 -10.71 -1.71 2.34
CA ASN A 269 -10.08 -2.97 1.92
C ASN A 269 -9.05 -2.80 0.80
N PHE A 270 -9.27 -1.84 -0.11
CA PHE A 270 -8.32 -1.53 -1.18
C PHE A 270 -7.02 -0.90 -0.68
N ILE A 271 -7.03 -0.18 0.44
CA ILE A 271 -5.82 0.36 1.06
C ILE A 271 -4.85 -0.78 1.40
N ASP A 272 -5.35 -1.74 2.17
CA ASP A 272 -4.57 -2.88 2.66
C ASP A 272 -4.09 -3.74 1.49
N LEU A 273 -4.95 -3.95 0.50
CA LEU A 273 -4.62 -4.72 -0.70
C LEU A 273 -3.52 -4.04 -1.54
N LEU A 274 -3.53 -2.71 -1.68
CA LEU A 274 -2.48 -1.97 -2.38
C LEU A 274 -1.13 -2.15 -1.67
N ILE A 275 -1.09 -2.00 -0.34
CA ILE A 275 0.12 -2.19 0.46
C ILE A 275 0.65 -3.61 0.29
N ILE A 276 -0.21 -4.63 0.43
CA ILE A 276 0.17 -6.05 0.27
C ILE A 276 0.82 -6.30 -1.09
N ILE A 277 0.23 -5.78 -2.16
CA ILE A 277 0.69 -6.05 -3.53
C ILE A 277 2.03 -5.38 -3.82
N LEU A 278 2.18 -4.11 -3.45
CA LEU A 278 3.44 -3.39 -3.66
C LEU A 278 4.56 -3.98 -2.79
N ALA A 279 4.26 -4.34 -1.54
CA ALA A 279 5.21 -5.03 -0.68
C ALA A 279 5.59 -6.42 -1.22
N CYS A 280 4.61 -7.22 -1.66
CA CYS A 280 4.86 -8.52 -2.29
C CYS A 280 5.74 -8.39 -3.53
N ALA A 281 5.45 -7.41 -4.39
CA ALA A 281 6.21 -7.16 -5.60
C ALA A 281 7.68 -6.84 -5.29
N LEU A 282 7.91 -5.92 -4.35
CA LEU A 282 9.26 -5.51 -3.96
C LEU A 282 10.02 -6.66 -3.28
N THR A 283 9.36 -7.39 -2.39
CA THR A 283 9.88 -8.62 -1.76
C THR A 283 10.31 -9.65 -2.80
N ASP A 284 9.54 -9.83 -3.86
CA ASP A 284 9.89 -10.77 -4.93
C ASP A 284 11.13 -10.33 -5.71
N LYS A 285 11.36 -9.02 -5.91
CA LYS A 285 12.59 -8.52 -6.52
C LYS A 285 13.81 -8.80 -5.65
N PHE A 286 13.71 -8.60 -4.33
CA PHE A 286 14.77 -9.04 -3.41
C PHE A 286 14.99 -10.56 -3.46
N LYS A 287 13.93 -11.36 -3.56
CA LYS A 287 14.06 -12.83 -3.72
C LYS A 287 14.81 -13.21 -4.99
N GLN A 288 14.59 -12.51 -6.11
CA GLN A 288 15.34 -12.76 -7.35
C GLN A 288 16.84 -12.51 -7.17
N LEU A 289 17.21 -11.39 -6.57
CA LEU A 289 18.60 -11.07 -6.23
C LEU A 289 19.19 -12.16 -5.31
N ASN A 290 18.46 -12.52 -4.25
CA ASN A 290 18.87 -13.54 -3.28
C ASN A 290 19.06 -14.93 -3.91
N GLN A 291 18.17 -15.35 -4.81
CA GLN A 291 18.29 -16.63 -5.52
C GLN A 291 19.55 -16.65 -6.39
N LYS A 292 19.84 -15.56 -7.10
CA LYS A 292 21.06 -15.46 -7.90
C LYS A 292 22.32 -15.49 -7.03
N LEU A 293 22.33 -14.74 -5.92
CA LEU A 293 23.45 -14.75 -4.95
C LEU A 293 23.64 -16.13 -4.31
N ALA A 294 22.55 -16.81 -3.93
CA ALA A 294 22.61 -18.15 -3.37
C ALA A 294 23.21 -19.17 -4.34
N SER A 295 22.94 -19.05 -5.65
CA SER A 295 23.48 -19.95 -6.68
C SER A 295 25.01 -19.88 -6.86
N VAL A 296 25.63 -18.81 -6.34
CA VAL A 296 27.07 -18.57 -6.41
C VAL A 296 27.78 -18.65 -5.05
N ARG A 297 27.07 -19.06 -4.01
CA ARG A 297 27.62 -19.19 -2.65
C ARG A 297 28.85 -20.11 -2.65
N GLY A 298 29.95 -19.65 -2.04
CA GLY A 298 31.21 -20.39 -1.95
C GLY A 298 32.00 -20.50 -3.26
N LYS A 299 31.56 -19.86 -4.35
CA LYS A 299 32.30 -19.85 -5.62
C LYS A 299 33.23 -18.64 -5.70
N VAL A 300 34.39 -18.84 -6.33
CA VAL A 300 35.33 -17.76 -6.64
C VAL A 300 34.80 -16.98 -7.85
N LEU A 301 34.56 -15.68 -7.67
CA LEU A 301 33.99 -14.81 -8.69
C LEU A 301 34.77 -13.49 -8.79
N PRO A 302 34.81 -12.87 -9.97
CA PRO A 302 35.53 -11.60 -10.15
C PRO A 302 34.86 -10.45 -9.39
N SER A 303 35.66 -9.46 -8.98
CA SER A 303 35.19 -8.23 -8.32
C SER A 303 34.03 -7.53 -9.06
N VAL A 304 34.04 -7.58 -10.39
CA VAL A 304 32.99 -6.99 -11.25
C VAL A 304 31.60 -7.58 -10.95
N TYR A 305 31.53 -8.88 -10.65
CA TYR A 305 30.26 -9.53 -10.29
C TYR A 305 29.69 -8.98 -8.98
N TRP A 306 30.55 -8.83 -7.97
CA TRP A 306 30.15 -8.29 -6.66
C TRP A 306 29.73 -6.82 -6.75
N ARG A 307 30.45 -6.04 -7.56
CA ARG A 307 30.06 -4.66 -7.89
C ARG A 307 28.66 -4.61 -8.51
N LYS A 308 28.40 -5.41 -9.55
CA LYS A 308 27.09 -5.42 -10.23
C LYS A 308 25.95 -5.90 -9.33
N SER A 309 26.24 -6.87 -8.46
CA SER A 309 25.29 -7.36 -7.46
C SER A 309 24.92 -6.29 -6.43
N ARG A 310 25.92 -5.54 -5.95
CA ARG A 310 25.71 -4.39 -5.07
C ARG A 310 24.97 -3.25 -5.76
N GLU A 311 25.28 -2.92 -7.02
CA GLU A 311 24.52 -1.93 -7.79
C GLU A 311 23.04 -2.31 -7.91
N THR A 312 22.76 -3.59 -8.14
CA THR A 312 21.37 -4.09 -8.17
C THR A 312 20.71 -3.95 -6.80
N TYR A 313 21.43 -4.25 -5.72
CA TYR A 313 20.94 -4.01 -4.36
C TYR A 313 20.65 -2.52 -4.11
N ASN A 314 21.51 -1.60 -4.57
CA ASN A 314 21.31 -0.16 -4.45
C ASN A 314 20.05 0.33 -5.17
N ILE A 315 19.79 -0.21 -6.37
CA ILE A 315 18.57 0.09 -7.11
C ILE A 315 17.34 -0.34 -6.29
N LEU A 316 17.37 -1.53 -5.70
CA LEU A 316 16.28 -2.02 -4.85
C LEU A 316 16.14 -1.23 -3.55
N ALA A 317 17.26 -0.84 -2.92
CA ALA A 317 17.28 -0.01 -1.72
C ALA A 317 16.66 1.37 -1.99
N SER A 318 17.12 2.05 -3.04
CA SER A 318 16.59 3.34 -3.46
C SER A 318 15.09 3.25 -3.77
N LEU A 319 14.66 2.21 -4.49
CA LEU A 319 13.25 2.01 -4.80
C LEU A 319 12.44 1.73 -3.54
N THR A 320 12.99 1.00 -2.57
CA THR A 320 12.34 0.75 -1.28
C THR A 320 12.07 2.06 -0.53
N HIS A 321 13.04 2.98 -0.50
CA HIS A 321 12.85 4.32 0.09
C HIS A 321 11.81 5.14 -0.68
N ASP A 322 11.81 5.10 -2.01
CA ASP A 322 10.80 5.80 -2.82
C ASP A 322 9.37 5.28 -2.53
N PHE A 323 9.21 3.96 -2.37
CA PHE A 323 7.91 3.37 -1.98
C PHE A 323 7.55 3.66 -0.52
N ASP A 324 8.53 3.68 0.38
CA ASP A 324 8.31 4.04 1.77
C ASP A 324 7.76 5.46 1.86
N GLU A 325 8.43 6.45 1.28
CA GLU A 325 7.96 7.85 1.26
C GLU A 325 6.55 7.97 0.65
N PHE A 326 6.32 7.27 -0.46
CA PHE A 326 5.03 7.28 -1.16
C PHE A 326 3.89 6.62 -0.36
N LEU A 327 4.15 5.51 0.33
CA LEU A 327 3.13 4.73 1.06
C LEU A 327 3.05 5.09 2.54
N SER A 328 4.01 5.84 3.10
CA SER A 328 4.14 6.07 4.54
C SER A 328 2.84 6.57 5.20
N PRO A 329 2.16 7.60 4.66
CA PRO A 329 0.88 8.08 5.23
C PRO A 329 -0.25 7.06 5.11
N VAL A 330 -0.22 6.24 4.06
CA VAL A 330 -1.22 5.21 3.79
C VAL A 330 -1.05 4.02 4.74
N ILE A 331 0.20 3.65 5.04
CA ILE A 331 0.53 2.63 6.02
C ILE A 331 0.11 3.08 7.42
N LEU A 332 0.40 4.33 7.79
CA LEU A 332 -0.06 4.88 9.07
C LEU A 332 -1.59 4.81 9.19
N LEU A 333 -2.32 5.23 8.15
CA LEU A 333 -3.78 5.17 8.14
C LEU A 333 -4.28 3.73 8.22
N SER A 334 -3.71 2.80 7.43
CA SER A 334 -4.07 1.38 7.43
C SER A 334 -3.91 0.76 8.82
N PHE A 335 -2.74 0.89 9.44
CA PHE A 335 -2.49 0.34 10.77
C PHE A 335 -3.35 0.99 11.85
N GLY A 336 -3.52 2.32 11.81
CA GLY A 336 -4.36 3.04 12.77
C GLY A 336 -5.83 2.61 12.69
N HIS A 337 -6.39 2.53 11.48
CA HIS A 337 -7.77 2.09 11.26
C HIS A 337 -7.95 0.64 11.68
N ASN A 338 -7.09 -0.26 11.20
CA ASN A 338 -7.16 -1.69 11.53
C ASN A 338 -7.05 -1.95 13.04
N LEU A 339 -6.08 -1.32 13.72
CA LEU A 339 -5.90 -1.47 15.16
C LEU A 339 -7.12 -0.97 15.94
N TYR A 340 -7.67 0.20 15.57
CA TYR A 340 -8.86 0.73 16.22
C TYR A 340 -10.04 -0.24 16.09
N PHE A 341 -10.34 -0.72 14.89
CA PHE A 341 -11.49 -1.61 14.67
C PHE A 341 -11.30 -3.00 15.30
N ILE A 342 -10.06 -3.50 15.40
CA ILE A 342 -9.76 -4.71 16.18
C ILE A 342 -10.12 -4.48 17.66
N CYS A 343 -9.65 -3.37 18.26
CA CYS A 343 -9.98 -3.02 19.64
C CYS A 343 -11.48 -2.77 19.84
N TYR A 344 -12.13 -2.10 18.90
CA TYR A 344 -13.58 -1.85 18.92
C TYR A 344 -14.38 -3.16 18.91
N GLN A 345 -13.95 -4.12 18.09
CA GLN A 345 -14.60 -5.42 18.01
C GLN A 345 -14.34 -6.26 19.28
N LEU A 346 -13.13 -6.23 19.84
CA LEU A 346 -12.84 -6.84 21.14
C LEU A 346 -13.72 -6.26 22.25
N LEU A 347 -13.90 -4.94 22.30
CA LEU A 347 -14.78 -4.33 23.30
C LEU A 347 -16.23 -4.81 23.12
N ASN A 348 -16.70 -4.93 21.88
CA ASN A 348 -18.04 -5.43 21.59
C ASN A 348 -18.22 -6.93 21.88
N SER A 349 -17.13 -7.70 21.98
CA SER A 349 -17.17 -9.12 22.36
C SER A 349 -17.61 -9.33 23.81
N LEU A 350 -17.41 -8.33 24.67
CA LEU A 350 -17.81 -8.35 26.08
C LEU A 350 -19.32 -8.24 26.28
N LYS A 351 -20.06 -7.78 25.26
CA LYS A 351 -21.51 -7.68 25.32
C LYS A 351 -22.11 -9.09 25.17
N PRO A 352 -23.16 -9.43 25.95
CA PRO A 352 -23.82 -10.72 25.80
C PRO A 352 -24.37 -10.88 24.39
N MET A 353 -23.93 -11.94 23.70
CA MET A 353 -24.45 -12.32 22.38
C MET A 353 -25.70 -13.17 22.59
N LEU A 354 -26.83 -12.77 22.00
CA LEU A 354 -28.13 -13.36 22.27
C LEU A 354 -28.41 -14.60 21.40
N SER A 355 -27.70 -14.73 20.26
CA SER A 355 -27.88 -15.82 19.31
C SER A 355 -26.54 -16.45 18.86
N PRO A 356 -26.47 -17.78 18.65
CA PRO A 356 -25.32 -18.45 18.04
C PRO A 356 -24.93 -17.85 16.67
N TRP A 357 -25.89 -17.30 15.93
CA TRP A 357 -25.64 -16.60 14.67
C TRP A 357 -24.82 -15.33 14.85
N GLU A 358 -25.13 -14.54 15.89
CA GLU A 358 -24.38 -13.33 16.22
C GLU A 358 -22.94 -13.66 16.59
N ALA A 359 -22.73 -14.75 17.37
CA ALA A 359 -21.41 -15.22 17.74
C ALA A 359 -20.59 -15.69 16.52
N LEU A 360 -21.21 -16.43 15.59
CA LEU A 360 -20.56 -16.87 14.36
C LEU A 360 -20.16 -15.69 13.46
N CYS A 361 -21.09 -14.73 13.26
CA CYS A 361 -20.81 -13.52 12.50
C CYS A 361 -19.68 -12.72 13.14
N PHE A 362 -19.75 -12.50 14.45
CA PHE A 362 -18.70 -11.82 15.21
C PHE A 362 -17.33 -12.50 15.01
N ALA A 363 -17.27 -13.82 15.19
CA ALA A 363 -16.03 -14.58 15.04
C ALA A 363 -15.46 -14.46 13.62
N PHE A 364 -16.31 -14.53 12.59
CA PHE A 364 -15.89 -14.34 11.20
C PHE A 364 -15.34 -12.93 10.95
N LEU A 365 -16.09 -11.89 11.31
CA LEU A 365 -15.71 -10.48 11.13
C LEU A 365 -14.37 -10.19 11.82
N PHE A 366 -14.23 -10.64 13.07
CA PHE A 366 -13.03 -10.45 13.87
C PHE A 366 -11.81 -11.18 13.28
N THR A 367 -11.99 -12.46 12.94
CA THR A 367 -10.92 -13.27 12.33
C THR A 367 -10.49 -12.70 10.99
N TYR A 368 -11.43 -12.21 10.18
CA TYR A 368 -11.13 -11.57 8.92
C TYR A 368 -10.29 -10.31 9.11
N LEU A 369 -10.70 -9.41 10.00
CA LEU A 369 -10.00 -8.14 10.25
C LEU A 369 -8.58 -8.36 10.80
N VAL A 370 -8.43 -9.26 11.79
CA VAL A 370 -7.13 -9.64 12.34
C VAL A 370 -6.29 -10.33 11.26
N GLY A 371 -6.86 -11.27 10.52
CA GLY A 371 -6.20 -11.99 9.44
C GLY A 371 -5.67 -11.04 8.36
N ARG A 372 -6.50 -10.09 7.89
CA ARG A 372 -6.11 -9.06 6.91
C ARG A 372 -4.95 -8.21 7.43
N THR A 373 -5.04 -7.74 8.66
CA THR A 373 -3.99 -6.92 9.31
C THR A 373 -2.67 -7.70 9.44
N CYS A 374 -2.73 -8.97 9.82
CA CYS A 374 -1.57 -9.86 9.86
C CYS A 374 -0.96 -10.06 8.47
N VAL A 375 -1.77 -10.26 7.42
CA VAL A 375 -1.28 -10.40 6.04
C VAL A 375 -0.55 -9.14 5.59
N VAL A 376 -1.14 -7.95 5.79
CA VAL A 376 -0.47 -6.66 5.50
C VAL A 376 0.89 -6.61 6.20
N SER A 377 0.90 -6.85 7.51
CA SER A 377 2.10 -6.77 8.35
C SER A 377 3.19 -7.74 7.90
N LEU A 378 2.84 -8.99 7.60
CA LEU A 378 3.79 -10.03 7.16
C LEU A 378 4.41 -9.70 5.80
N TYR A 379 3.62 -9.19 4.86
CA TYR A 379 4.13 -8.81 3.54
C TYR A 379 5.06 -7.61 3.62
N VAL A 380 4.72 -6.59 4.38
CA VAL A 380 5.60 -5.43 4.56
C VAL A 380 6.87 -5.83 5.30
N ALA A 381 6.77 -6.59 6.40
CA ALA A 381 7.95 -7.07 7.14
C ALA A 381 8.87 -7.96 6.30
N SER A 382 8.32 -8.69 5.32
CA SER A 382 9.11 -9.55 4.45
C SER A 382 10.13 -8.79 3.58
N ILE A 383 9.90 -7.50 3.29
CA ILE A 383 10.85 -6.66 2.55
C ILE A 383 12.16 -6.59 3.35
N ASN A 384 12.06 -6.23 4.63
CA ASN A 384 13.19 -6.14 5.53
C ASN A 384 13.92 -7.48 5.65
N ASP A 385 13.18 -8.58 5.86
CA ASP A 385 13.78 -9.92 5.94
C ASP A 385 14.57 -10.28 4.68
N GLN A 386 13.98 -10.09 3.49
CA GLN A 386 14.66 -10.46 2.24
C GLN A 386 15.84 -9.53 1.94
N SER A 387 15.77 -8.26 2.34
CA SER A 387 16.86 -7.30 2.16
C SER A 387 18.14 -7.67 2.92
N LYS A 388 18.01 -8.40 4.04
CA LYS A 388 19.13 -8.82 4.89
C LYS A 388 19.72 -10.18 4.53
N LYS A 389 19.05 -10.98 3.70
CA LYS A 389 19.53 -12.32 3.27
C LYS A 389 20.87 -12.35 2.53
N PRO A 390 21.27 -11.34 1.72
CA PRO A 390 22.58 -11.33 1.09
C PRO A 390 23.74 -11.51 2.07
N LYS A 391 23.58 -11.07 3.33
CA LYS A 391 24.58 -11.18 4.41
C LYS A 391 25.18 -12.58 4.53
N ALA A 392 24.35 -13.62 4.53
CA ALA A 392 24.82 -15.00 4.69
C ALA A 392 25.69 -15.48 3.51
N VAL A 393 25.38 -15.02 2.30
CA VAL A 393 26.17 -15.33 1.10
C VAL A 393 27.49 -14.57 1.12
N LEU A 394 27.46 -13.29 1.51
CA LEU A 394 28.64 -12.42 1.56
C LEU A 394 29.67 -12.89 2.61
N PHE A 395 29.23 -13.46 3.74
CA PHE A 395 30.13 -14.12 4.69
C PHE A 395 30.70 -15.45 4.20
N SER A 396 30.09 -16.05 3.17
CA SER A 396 30.54 -17.32 2.59
C SER A 396 31.45 -17.11 1.37
N VAL A 397 31.92 -15.89 1.12
CA VAL A 397 32.81 -15.58 -0.02
C VAL A 397 34.22 -16.05 0.30
N PRO A 398 34.85 -16.87 -0.56
CA PRO A 398 36.23 -17.32 -0.36
C PRO A 398 37.24 -16.16 -0.25
N ALA A 399 38.28 -16.32 0.56
CA ALA A 399 39.26 -15.29 0.84
C ALA A 399 40.00 -14.82 -0.43
N GLU A 400 40.15 -15.69 -1.43
CA GLU A 400 40.83 -15.42 -2.70
C GLU A 400 40.11 -14.35 -3.55
N CYS A 401 38.79 -14.19 -3.36
CA CYS A 401 37.99 -13.19 -4.07
C CYS A 401 37.29 -12.18 -3.15
N TYR A 402 37.61 -12.23 -1.84
CA TYR A 402 37.15 -11.23 -0.90
C TYR A 402 37.88 -9.92 -1.19
N GLY A 403 37.13 -8.91 -1.62
CA GLY A 403 37.68 -7.60 -1.95
C GLY A 403 36.76 -6.47 -1.52
N VAL A 404 37.20 -5.24 -1.79
CA VAL A 404 36.52 -3.99 -1.36
C VAL A 404 35.04 -3.95 -1.75
N GLU A 405 34.65 -4.53 -2.90
CA GLU A 405 33.24 -4.55 -3.31
C GLU A 405 32.37 -5.48 -2.45
N VAL A 406 32.92 -6.60 -1.99
CA VAL A 406 32.23 -7.54 -1.08
C VAL A 406 32.08 -6.89 0.30
N GLU A 407 33.15 -6.26 0.80
CA GLU A 407 33.15 -5.54 2.07
C GLU A 407 32.12 -4.40 2.06
N ARG A 408 32.12 -3.55 1.03
CA ARG A 408 31.13 -2.47 0.88
C ARG A 408 29.71 -3.00 0.82
N PHE A 409 29.49 -4.09 0.08
CA PHE A 409 28.16 -4.69 -0.03
C PHE A 409 27.72 -5.27 1.32
N LEU A 410 28.61 -5.93 2.05
CA LEU A 410 28.32 -6.46 3.37
C LEU A 410 28.00 -5.36 4.37
N MET A 411 28.82 -4.30 4.41
CA MET A 411 28.58 -3.13 5.26
C MET A 411 27.21 -2.53 5.00
N GLN A 412 26.87 -2.32 3.73
CA GLN A 412 25.58 -1.76 3.35
C GLN A 412 24.40 -2.66 3.76
N VAL A 413 24.47 -3.96 3.51
CA VAL A 413 23.42 -4.91 3.93
C VAL A 413 23.30 -4.94 5.45
N MET A 414 24.38 -4.71 6.19
CA MET A 414 24.35 -4.64 7.65
C MET A 414 23.78 -3.32 8.17
N SER A 415 24.11 -2.18 7.57
CA SER A 415 23.67 -0.85 8.00
C SER A 415 22.25 -0.50 7.59
N ASP A 416 21.85 -0.82 6.37
CA ASP A 416 20.65 -0.22 5.76
C ASP A 416 19.38 -0.91 6.26
N GLU A 417 18.52 -0.17 6.97
CA GLU A 417 17.22 -0.69 7.41
C GLU A 417 16.14 -0.46 6.35
N LEU A 418 16.08 -1.37 5.37
CA LEU A 418 15.10 -1.32 4.30
C LEU A 418 13.76 -1.87 4.80
N SER A 419 12.82 -1.00 5.14
CA SER A 419 11.48 -1.33 5.59
C SER A 419 10.49 -0.24 5.18
N PHE A 420 9.20 -0.53 5.20
CA PHE A 420 8.20 0.54 5.14
C PHE A 420 7.83 0.99 6.54
N THR A 421 7.52 2.27 6.65
CA THR A 421 7.26 2.99 7.89
C THR A 421 5.86 3.62 7.85
N GLY A 422 5.28 3.84 9.03
CA GLY A 422 4.09 4.68 9.19
C GLY A 422 4.48 6.10 9.58
N CYS A 423 4.72 6.97 8.59
CA CYS A 423 5.24 8.34 8.76
C CYS A 423 6.47 8.44 9.67
N ASN A 424 7.40 7.48 9.59
CA ASN A 424 8.55 7.35 10.50
C ASN A 424 8.21 7.18 12.00
N PHE A 425 6.94 7.01 12.40
CA PHE A 425 6.57 6.71 13.78
C PHE A 425 6.92 5.28 14.18
N PHE A 426 6.81 4.36 13.23
CA PHE A 426 7.16 2.95 13.41
C PHE A 426 7.60 2.34 12.09
N SER A 427 8.54 1.39 12.16
CA SER A 427 8.95 0.54 11.05
C SER A 427 8.22 -0.80 11.12
N VAL A 428 7.59 -1.21 10.03
CA VAL A 428 6.80 -2.44 9.99
C VAL A 428 7.75 -3.64 9.82
N THR A 429 8.13 -4.22 10.95
CA THR A 429 8.97 -5.42 11.05
C THR A 429 8.22 -6.56 11.74
N ARG A 430 8.76 -7.79 11.68
CA ARG A 430 8.17 -8.92 12.42
C ARG A 430 8.10 -8.67 13.92
N THR A 431 9.12 -8.00 14.46
CA THR A 431 9.18 -7.63 15.87
C THR A 431 8.06 -6.66 16.23
N PHE A 432 7.87 -5.60 15.43
CA PHE A 432 6.77 -4.66 15.63
C PHE A 432 5.41 -5.35 15.63
N MET A 433 5.16 -6.25 14.66
CA MET A 433 3.92 -7.03 14.59
C MET A 433 3.68 -7.88 15.85
N LEU A 434 4.72 -8.56 16.35
CA LEU A 434 4.62 -9.34 17.59
C LEU A 434 4.34 -8.47 18.81
N THR A 435 4.95 -7.28 18.89
CA THR A 435 4.69 -6.31 19.95
C THR A 435 3.23 -5.85 19.93
N VAL A 436 2.71 -5.44 18.78
CA VAL A 436 1.31 -5.01 18.64
C VAL A 436 0.33 -6.12 19.01
N ALA A 437 0.58 -7.35 18.55
CA ALA A 437 -0.25 -8.51 18.92
C ALA A 437 -0.24 -8.76 20.45
N GLY A 438 0.94 -8.72 21.08
CA GLY A 438 1.08 -8.85 22.52
C GLY A 438 0.35 -7.75 23.30
N THR A 439 0.40 -6.50 22.82
CA THR A 439 -0.34 -5.39 23.42
C THR A 439 -1.85 -5.57 23.30
N ILE A 440 -2.38 -6.03 22.16
CA ILE A 440 -3.80 -6.31 21.98
C ILE A 440 -4.28 -7.38 22.97
N VAL A 441 -3.53 -8.49 23.08
CA VAL A 441 -3.86 -9.57 24.03
C VAL A 441 -3.80 -9.08 25.48
N THR A 442 -2.80 -8.26 25.83
CA THR A 442 -2.69 -7.68 27.17
C THR A 442 -3.88 -6.77 27.49
N TYR A 443 -4.27 -5.92 26.54
CA TYR A 443 -5.44 -5.05 26.66
C TYR A 443 -6.72 -5.86 26.86
N GLU A 444 -6.90 -6.95 26.11
CA GLU A 444 -8.05 -7.85 26.22
C GLU A 444 -8.13 -8.52 27.60
N ILE A 445 -7.00 -9.05 28.11
CA ILE A 445 -6.94 -9.65 29.45
C ILE A 445 -7.37 -8.64 30.52
N VAL A 446 -6.85 -7.42 30.45
CA VAL A 446 -7.18 -6.34 31.38
C VAL A 446 -8.67 -5.97 31.29
N LEU A 447 -9.20 -5.84 30.09
CA LEU A 447 -10.63 -5.57 29.87
C LEU A 447 -11.53 -6.64 30.49
N ILE A 448 -11.21 -7.92 30.28
CA ILE A 448 -11.97 -9.04 30.84
C ILE A 448 -11.93 -9.00 32.37
N GLN A 449 -10.77 -8.71 32.97
CA GLN A 449 -10.63 -8.57 34.41
C GLN A 449 -11.54 -7.46 34.96
N PHE A 450 -11.51 -6.26 34.37
CA PHE A 450 -12.38 -5.16 34.80
C PHE A 450 -13.87 -5.46 34.58
N ASN A 451 -14.24 -6.10 33.47
CA ASN A 451 -15.63 -6.45 33.19
C ASN A 451 -16.17 -7.49 34.18
N ASN A 452 -15.36 -8.48 34.56
CA ASN A 452 -15.74 -9.48 35.57
C ASN A 452 -15.93 -8.85 36.95
N VAL A 453 -15.11 -7.85 37.31
CA VAL A 453 -15.27 -7.07 38.55
C VAL A 453 -16.56 -6.25 38.53
N ALA A 454 -16.89 -5.62 37.40
CA ALA A 454 -18.12 -4.84 37.26
C ALA A 454 -19.41 -5.69 37.21
N SER A 455 -19.32 -6.93 36.71
CA SER A 455 -20.45 -7.85 36.55
C SER A 455 -20.87 -8.57 37.84
N GLY A 456 -20.22 -8.28 38.97
CA GLY A 456 -20.56 -8.83 40.30
C GLY A 456 -21.89 -8.35 40.90
N VAL A 457 -22.73 -7.63 40.15
CA VAL A 457 -24.08 -7.19 40.58
C VAL A 457 -25.14 -7.88 39.68
N PRO A 458 -25.99 -8.77 40.23
CA PRO A 458 -26.92 -9.55 39.42
C PRO A 458 -28.16 -8.71 39.07
N ASN A 459 -28.36 -8.42 37.77
CA ASN A 459 -29.64 -7.93 37.24
C ASN A 459 -30.03 -8.75 36.00
N GLN A 460 -30.52 -9.97 36.22
CA GLN A 460 -30.83 -10.95 35.17
C GLN A 460 -32.21 -10.77 34.49
N ASN A 461 -33.04 -9.80 34.89
CA ASN A 461 -34.42 -9.68 34.35
C ASN A 461 -34.69 -8.45 33.46
N ASN A 462 -33.71 -7.58 33.21
CA ASN A 462 -33.92 -6.31 32.49
C ASN A 462 -33.16 -6.20 31.15
N THR A 463 -32.48 -7.27 30.70
CA THR A 463 -31.54 -7.20 29.56
C THR A 463 -32.24 -7.05 28.21
N ILE A 464 -33.38 -7.70 28.01
CA ILE A 464 -34.10 -7.69 26.72
C ILE A 464 -34.84 -6.35 26.51
N THR A 465 -35.50 -5.84 27.55
CA THR A 465 -36.20 -4.54 27.52
C THR A 465 -35.24 -3.34 27.41
N ASN A 466 -34.05 -3.41 28.01
CA ASN A 466 -33.01 -2.38 27.84
C ASN A 466 -32.25 -2.46 26.51
N TYR A 467 -32.24 -3.62 25.84
CA TYR A 467 -31.58 -3.77 24.55
C TYR A 467 -32.38 -3.10 23.44
N CYS A 468 -33.70 -3.33 23.40
CA CYS A 468 -34.56 -2.70 22.39
C CYS A 468 -34.87 -1.23 22.68
N SER A 469 -34.87 -0.79 23.94
CA SER A 469 -35.07 0.65 24.28
C SER A 469 -33.88 1.55 23.92
N LYS A 470 -32.69 0.99 23.67
CA LYS A 470 -31.54 1.74 23.13
C LYS A 470 -31.54 1.83 21.60
N LEU A 471 -32.25 0.91 20.92
CA LEU A 471 -32.34 0.83 19.46
C LEU A 471 -33.53 1.64 18.90
N LEU A 472 -34.67 1.65 19.59
CA LEU A 472 -35.77 2.61 19.41
C LEU A 472 -35.35 4.00 19.90
#